data_AF-A0A136JKS8-F1
#
_entry.id   AF-A0A136JKS8-F1
#
_cell.length_a   1.000
_cell.length_b   1.000
_cell.length_c   1.000
_cell.angle_alpha   90.00
_cell.angle_beta   90.00
_cell.angle_gamma   90.00
#
_symmetry.space_group_name_H-M   'P 1'
#
loop_
_entity.id
_entity.type
_entity.pdbx_description
1 polymer ?
#
loop_
_entity_poly.entity_id
_entity_poly.type
_entity_poly.pdbx_seq_one_letter_code
_entity_poly.pdbx_strand_id
1 'polypeptide(L)'
;MIKSILLKVMIPMGVLLFLIVPISVSEAQFGGFVTCNGADCSACNLVQMANGIIVWLFGFVFLIFAVQMTIAGFKLVTSGGNSSAVSEAKSRFQNAIIGVIIMMSAWLLIDTIMKGLLPNGQLSGWGPWSEVKCQVQVSPTEFVREGAGADGYSVDDVVSAPTAVGEYNHSEALSELSKNGIVVVSTGNCSDPSKSNCTSLEGVKQNTIQRITELQKASGDQLIITGGTETGHANGTYSHSEGYKIDLRPTSKLNNYITQNFEKIGNNKYRDSNGNTYWRHPPDHWDVTITK
;
A
#
# COMPACT_ATOMS: atom_id res chain seq x y z
N MET A 1 -56.73 -0.13 -1.93
CA MET A 1 -56.12 -1.22 -1.12
C MET A 1 -54.74 -1.64 -1.68
N ILE A 2 -54.63 -1.95 -2.98
CA ILE A 2 -53.36 -2.35 -3.64
C ILE A 2 -52.24 -1.29 -3.53
N LYS A 3 -52.57 0.01 -3.62
CA LYS A 3 -51.61 1.13 -3.51
C LYS A 3 -50.94 1.24 -2.13
N SER A 4 -51.63 0.88 -1.03
CA SER A 4 -51.04 0.92 0.32
C SER A 4 -50.23 -0.32 0.65
N ILE A 5 -50.55 -1.46 0.02
CA ILE A 5 -49.81 -2.72 0.18
C ILE A 5 -48.50 -2.66 -0.62
N LEU A 6 -48.52 -2.18 -1.87
CA LEU A 6 -47.32 -1.98 -2.69
C LEU A 6 -46.33 -0.99 -2.05
N LEU A 7 -46.84 0.10 -1.46
CA LEU A 7 -45.99 1.10 -0.80
C LEU A 7 -45.32 0.55 0.47
N LYS A 8 -46.01 -0.30 1.24
CA LYS A 8 -45.48 -0.91 2.46
C LYS A 8 -44.49 -2.05 2.20
N VAL A 9 -44.51 -2.66 1.02
CA VAL A 9 -43.65 -3.81 0.67
C VAL A 9 -42.43 -3.39 -0.18
N MET A 10 -42.60 -2.45 -1.12
CA MET A 10 -41.50 -2.04 -2.00
C MET A 10 -40.45 -1.15 -1.30
N ILE A 11 -40.85 -0.33 -0.33
CA ILE A 11 -39.93 0.52 0.43
C ILE A 11 -38.94 -0.32 1.27
N PRO A 12 -39.39 -1.27 2.12
CA PRO A 12 -38.45 -2.10 2.86
C PRO A 12 -37.68 -3.07 1.95
N MET A 13 -38.24 -3.52 0.82
CA MET A 13 -37.52 -4.40 -0.12
C MET A 13 -36.41 -3.66 -0.89
N GLY A 14 -36.61 -2.39 -1.25
CA GLY A 14 -35.56 -1.56 -1.85
C GLY A 14 -34.47 -1.19 -0.86
N VAL A 15 -34.82 -0.90 0.40
CA VAL A 15 -33.86 -0.66 1.50
C VAL A 15 -33.10 -1.93 1.86
N LEU A 16 -33.77 -3.08 1.89
CA LEU A 16 -33.14 -4.38 2.11
C LEU A 16 -32.20 -4.73 0.96
N LEU A 17 -32.58 -4.52 -0.30
CA LEU A 17 -31.71 -4.77 -1.47
C LEU A 17 -30.45 -3.88 -1.48
N PHE A 18 -30.54 -2.66 -0.94
CA PHE A 18 -29.41 -1.75 -0.76
C PHE A 18 -28.49 -2.14 0.42
N LEU A 19 -29.02 -2.87 1.42
CA LEU A 19 -28.28 -3.41 2.56
C LEU A 19 -27.55 -4.74 2.26
N ILE A 20 -27.97 -5.49 1.23
CA ILE A 20 -27.33 -6.76 0.82
C ILE A 20 -26.23 -6.59 -0.23
N VAL A 21 -26.05 -5.39 -0.81
CA VAL A 21 -24.81 -5.11 -1.55
C VAL A 21 -23.73 -5.06 -0.48
N PRO A 22 -22.74 -5.98 -0.49
CA PRO A 22 -21.60 -5.84 0.38
C PRO A 22 -20.84 -4.64 -0.17
N ILE A 23 -21.16 -3.45 0.33
CA ILE A 23 -20.28 -2.31 0.19
C ILE A 23 -19.14 -2.65 1.15
N SER A 24 -18.20 -3.47 0.67
CA SER A 24 -16.90 -3.63 1.30
C SER A 24 -16.18 -2.29 1.13
N VAL A 25 -16.66 -1.24 1.80
CA VAL A 25 -15.86 -0.06 2.03
C VAL A 25 -14.78 -0.53 2.98
N SER A 26 -13.64 -0.94 2.43
CA SER A 26 -12.45 -1.14 3.24
C SER A 26 -12.24 0.11 4.09
N GLU A 27 -12.02 -0.06 5.38
CA GLU A 27 -11.78 1.01 6.36
C GLU A 27 -10.59 1.92 5.99
N ALA A 28 -9.84 1.59 4.94
CA ALA A 28 -8.76 2.37 4.37
C ALA A 28 -9.16 3.75 3.79
N GLN A 29 -10.44 4.10 3.68
CA GLN A 29 -10.86 5.35 3.00
C GLN A 29 -11.53 6.42 3.87
N PHE A 30 -11.69 6.19 5.18
CA PHE A 30 -12.19 7.23 6.11
C PHE A 30 -11.10 7.75 7.08
N GLY A 31 -9.84 7.37 6.90
CA GLY A 31 -8.75 8.26 7.30
C GLY A 31 -8.90 9.54 6.48
N GLY A 32 -8.97 10.71 7.14
CA GLY A 32 -9.35 11.97 6.49
C GLY A 32 -8.67 12.20 5.14
N PHE A 33 -9.33 12.93 4.24
CA PHE A 33 -8.83 13.22 2.88
C PHE A 33 -7.36 13.69 2.86
N VAL A 34 -6.90 14.31 3.94
CA VAL A 34 -5.49 14.63 4.17
C VAL A 34 -4.79 13.43 4.82
N THR A 35 -3.98 12.71 4.04
CA THR A 35 -3.22 11.52 4.47
C THR A 35 -1.83 11.85 5.05
N CYS A 36 -1.53 13.13 5.29
CA CYS A 36 -0.23 13.59 5.80
C CYS A 36 -0.40 14.72 6.83
N ASN A 37 0.62 14.96 7.64
CA ASN A 37 0.64 16.07 8.60
C ASN A 37 2.04 16.72 8.62
N GLY A 38 2.11 18.04 8.54
CA GLY A 38 3.36 18.79 8.63
C GLY A 38 4.26 18.70 7.39
N ALA A 39 5.58 18.68 7.60
CA ALA A 39 6.59 18.75 6.55
C ALA A 39 6.70 17.49 5.68
N ASP A 40 6.04 16.39 6.08
CA ASP A 40 6.06 15.11 5.35
C ASP A 40 5.03 15.03 4.21
N CYS A 41 4.29 16.12 3.99
CA CYS A 41 3.37 16.25 2.87
C CYS A 41 4.11 16.40 1.53
N SER A 42 4.34 15.27 0.86
CA SER A 42 4.83 15.26 -0.53
C SER A 42 3.71 15.39 -1.56
N ALA A 43 4.07 15.69 -2.82
CA ALA A 43 3.13 15.69 -3.95
C ALA A 43 2.39 14.35 -4.12
N CYS A 44 2.94 13.25 -3.59
CA CYS A 44 2.26 11.96 -3.57
C CYS A 44 0.97 11.99 -2.73
N ASN A 45 1.01 12.61 -1.54
CA ASN A 45 -0.16 12.67 -0.66
C ASN A 45 -1.29 13.49 -1.29
N LEU A 46 -0.95 14.51 -2.09
CA LEU A 46 -1.92 15.27 -2.89
C LEU A 46 -2.60 14.40 -3.95
N VAL A 47 -1.82 13.56 -4.65
CA VAL A 47 -2.35 12.65 -5.68
C VAL A 47 -3.19 11.53 -5.05
N GLN A 48 -2.77 10.98 -3.91
CA GLN A 48 -3.55 9.98 -3.17
C GLN A 48 -4.88 10.57 -2.68
N MET A 49 -4.87 11.80 -2.14
CA MET A 49 -6.08 12.52 -1.78
C MET A 49 -6.99 12.72 -3.00
N ALA A 50 -6.45 13.18 -4.13
CA ALA A 50 -7.23 13.39 -5.34
C ALA A 50 -7.88 12.09 -5.83
N ASN A 51 -7.13 10.98 -5.84
CA ASN A 51 -7.67 9.67 -6.20
C ASN A 51 -8.76 9.21 -5.21
N GLY A 52 -8.56 9.41 -3.91
CA GLY A 52 -9.55 9.13 -2.88
C GLY A 52 -10.85 9.93 -3.06
N ILE A 53 -10.74 11.24 -3.32
CA ILE A 53 -11.89 12.11 -3.60
C ILE A 53 -12.62 11.64 -4.87
N ILE A 54 -11.90 11.28 -5.93
CA ILE A 54 -12.51 10.79 -7.18
C ILE A 54 -13.31 9.52 -6.92
N VAL A 55 -12.75 8.53 -6.21
CA VAL A 55 -13.47 7.29 -5.86
C VAL A 55 -14.69 7.58 -4.98
N TRP A 56 -14.55 8.48 -4.00
CA TRP A 56 -15.65 8.89 -3.15
C TRP A 56 -16.79 9.58 -3.95
N LEU A 57 -16.44 10.47 -4.88
CA LEU A 57 -17.39 11.12 -5.78
C LEU A 57 -18.10 10.12 -6.68
N PHE A 58 -17.39 9.15 -7.26
CA PHE A 58 -18.03 8.07 -8.03
C PHE A 58 -19.02 7.29 -7.18
N GLY A 59 -18.66 6.92 -5.95
CA GLY A 59 -19.57 6.28 -5.01
C GLY A 59 -20.84 7.12 -4.76
N PHE A 60 -20.69 8.42 -4.57
CA PHE A 60 -21.81 9.34 -4.40
C PHE A 60 -22.69 9.47 -5.66
N VAL A 61 -22.09 9.50 -6.85
CA VAL A 61 -22.85 9.50 -8.11
C VAL A 61 -23.64 8.20 -8.30
N PHE A 62 -23.05 7.05 -8.01
CA PHE A 62 -23.75 5.76 -8.10
C PHE A 62 -24.91 5.66 -7.08
N LEU A 63 -24.76 6.26 -5.91
CA LEU A 63 -25.85 6.38 -4.93
C LEU A 63 -27.00 7.23 -5.50
N ILE A 64 -26.72 8.40 -6.05
CA ILE A 64 -27.74 9.25 -6.70
C ILE A 64 -28.41 8.50 -7.85
N PHE A 65 -27.63 7.78 -8.66
CA PHE A 65 -28.15 6.94 -9.74
C PHE A 65 -29.13 5.89 -9.21
N ALA A 66 -28.78 5.15 -8.15
CA ALA A 66 -29.65 4.15 -7.54
C ALA A 66 -30.97 4.76 -7.03
N VAL A 67 -30.91 5.94 -6.40
CA VAL A 67 -32.10 6.67 -5.93
C VAL A 67 -32.98 7.09 -7.11
N GLN A 68 -32.40 7.67 -8.16
CA GLN A 68 -33.14 8.11 -9.33
C GLN A 68 -33.79 6.94 -10.09
N MET A 69 -33.09 5.80 -10.19
CA MET A 69 -33.61 4.57 -10.77
C MET A 69 -34.80 4.02 -9.96
N THR A 70 -34.72 4.11 -8.62
CA THR A 70 -35.82 3.70 -7.74
C THR A 70 -37.05 4.59 -7.93
N ILE A 71 -36.88 5.92 -7.96
CA ILE A 71 -37.98 6.88 -8.18
C ILE A 71 -38.60 6.69 -9.56
N ALA A 72 -37.77 6.55 -10.60
CA ALA A 72 -38.25 6.35 -11.97
C ALA A 72 -38.99 5.00 -12.11
N GLY A 73 -38.45 3.93 -11.52
CA GLY A 73 -39.07 2.60 -11.52
C GLY A 73 -40.41 2.57 -10.81
N PHE A 74 -40.49 3.19 -9.62
CA PHE A 74 -41.75 3.30 -8.89
C PHE A 74 -42.79 4.12 -9.66
N LYS A 75 -42.38 5.23 -10.27
CA LYS A 75 -43.27 6.06 -11.09
C LYS A 75 -43.78 5.28 -12.31
N LEU A 76 -42.94 4.49 -12.97
CA LEU A 76 -43.34 3.67 -14.12
C LEU A 76 -44.43 2.66 -13.75
N VAL A 77 -44.27 1.93 -12.64
CA VAL A 77 -45.23 0.91 -12.17
C VAL A 77 -46.54 1.55 -11.70
N THR A 78 -46.48 2.72 -11.07
CA THR A 78 -47.67 3.38 -10.50
C THR A 78 -48.43 4.28 -11.47
N SER A 79 -47.94 4.46 -12.70
CA SER A 79 -48.51 5.40 -13.68
C SER A 79 -49.87 4.98 -14.28
N GLY A 80 -50.32 3.74 -14.08
CA GLY A 80 -51.70 3.32 -14.38
C GLY A 80 -52.18 3.58 -15.82
N GLY A 81 -51.27 3.66 -16.80
CA GLY A 81 -51.60 3.95 -18.20
C GLY A 81 -51.62 5.44 -18.61
N ASN A 82 -51.31 6.37 -17.71
CA ASN A 82 -51.14 7.79 -18.07
C ASN A 82 -49.88 7.97 -18.94
N SER A 83 -50.07 8.32 -20.22
CA SER A 83 -48.99 8.47 -21.21
C SER A 83 -47.93 9.50 -20.81
N SER A 84 -48.35 10.59 -20.18
CA SER A 84 -47.45 11.64 -19.69
C SER A 84 -46.55 11.12 -18.57
N ALA A 85 -47.11 10.47 -17.55
CA ALA A 85 -46.33 9.95 -16.43
C ALA A 85 -45.37 8.80 -16.83
N VAL A 86 -45.79 7.96 -17.78
CA VAL A 86 -44.94 6.90 -18.38
C VAL A 86 -43.80 7.51 -19.19
N SER A 87 -44.07 8.53 -20.00
CA SER A 87 -43.03 9.22 -20.79
C SER A 87 -41.98 9.89 -19.90
N GLU A 88 -42.41 10.52 -18.80
CA GLU A 88 -41.50 11.17 -17.86
C GLU A 88 -40.62 10.15 -17.12
N ALA A 89 -41.20 9.01 -16.71
CA ALA A 89 -40.43 7.93 -16.11
C ALA A 89 -39.38 7.37 -17.08
N LYS A 90 -39.76 7.11 -18.34
CA LYS A 90 -38.83 6.64 -19.38
C LYS A 90 -37.71 7.63 -19.67
N SER A 91 -38.00 8.93 -19.71
CA SER A 91 -36.99 9.97 -19.90
C SER A 91 -35.97 9.98 -18.77
N ARG A 92 -36.41 9.85 -17.51
CA ARG A 92 -35.49 9.73 -16.35
C ARG A 92 -34.59 8.49 -16.44
N PHE A 93 -35.13 7.35 -16.88
CA PHE A 93 -34.35 6.14 -17.13
C PHE A 93 -33.29 6.35 -18.22
N GLN A 94 -33.67 6.92 -19.37
CA GLN A 94 -32.74 7.16 -20.48
C GLN A 94 -31.64 8.15 -20.09
N ASN A 95 -31.98 9.25 -19.41
CA ASN A 95 -31.00 10.23 -18.96
C ASN A 95 -30.00 9.63 -17.97
N ALA A 96 -30.45 8.76 -17.06
CA ALA A 96 -29.58 8.07 -16.12
C ALA A 96 -28.63 7.09 -16.83
N ILE A 97 -29.12 6.32 -17.80
CA ILE A 97 -28.32 5.38 -18.60
C ILE A 97 -27.27 6.13 -19.43
N ILE A 98 -27.66 7.23 -20.09
CA ILE A 98 -26.74 8.07 -20.85
C ILE A 98 -25.62 8.61 -19.95
N GLY A 99 -25.93 9.02 -18.72
CA GLY A 99 -24.93 9.46 -17.74
C GLY A 99 -23.88 8.38 -17.42
N VAL A 100 -24.31 7.14 -17.21
CA VAL A 100 -23.39 6.01 -16.95
C VAL A 100 -22.52 5.71 -18.17
N ILE A 101 -23.11 5.73 -19.38
CA ILE A 101 -22.38 5.51 -20.63
C ILE A 101 -21.31 6.60 -20.81
N ILE A 102 -21.63 7.87 -20.54
CA ILE A 102 -20.68 8.99 -20.62
C ILE A 102 -19.54 8.81 -19.62
N MET A 103 -19.82 8.42 -18.36
CA MET A 103 -18.78 8.18 -17.36
C MET A 103 -17.82 7.06 -17.79
N MET A 104 -18.34 5.93 -18.28
CA MET A 104 -17.51 4.83 -18.76
C MET A 104 -16.72 5.21 -20.02
N SER A 105 -17.33 5.99 -20.92
CA SER A 105 -16.67 6.46 -22.14
C SER A 105 -15.56 7.45 -21.83
N ALA A 106 -15.78 8.38 -20.89
CA ALA A 106 -14.78 9.35 -20.47
C ALA A 106 -13.53 8.67 -19.89
N TRP A 107 -13.71 7.62 -19.09
CA TRP A 107 -12.61 6.80 -18.61
C TRP A 107 -11.85 6.18 -19.79
N LEU A 108 -12.54 5.45 -20.67
CA LEU A 108 -11.91 4.75 -21.80
C LEU A 108 -11.17 5.70 -22.77
N LEU A 109 -11.71 6.91 -22.98
CA LEU A 109 -11.08 7.94 -23.81
C LEU A 109 -9.74 8.41 -23.20
N ILE A 110 -9.70 8.68 -21.91
CA ILE A 110 -8.47 9.10 -21.23
C ILE A 110 -7.43 7.97 -21.26
N ASP A 111 -7.84 6.71 -21.05
CA ASP A 111 -6.96 5.53 -21.18
C ASP A 111 -6.26 5.48 -22.53
N THR A 112 -7.08 5.64 -23.57
CA THR A 112 -6.65 5.49 -24.95
C THR A 112 -5.65 6.59 -25.32
N ILE A 113 -5.90 7.82 -24.88
CA ILE A 113 -5.00 8.95 -25.10
C ILE A 113 -3.68 8.76 -24.35
N MET A 114 -3.73 8.40 -23.06
CA MET A 114 -2.52 8.22 -22.24
C MET A 114 -1.61 7.12 -22.78
N LYS A 115 -2.21 6.01 -23.25
CA LYS A 115 -1.47 4.92 -23.91
C LYS A 115 -0.90 5.35 -25.26
N GLY A 116 -1.59 6.22 -26.00
CA GLY A 116 -1.13 6.74 -27.29
C GLY A 116 0.05 7.73 -27.20
N LEU A 117 0.24 8.40 -26.07
CA LEU A 117 1.29 9.42 -25.88
C LEU A 117 2.65 8.85 -25.42
N LEU A 118 2.74 7.58 -25.04
CA LEU A 118 3.97 6.97 -24.51
C LEU A 118 4.79 6.28 -25.62
N PRO A 119 6.08 6.65 -25.81
CA PRO A 119 6.94 5.98 -26.77
C PRO A 119 7.16 4.52 -26.34
N ASN A 120 6.86 3.57 -27.24
CA ASN A 120 6.94 2.11 -27.08
C ASN A 120 5.75 1.40 -26.37
N GLY A 121 4.66 2.10 -26.03
CA GLY A 121 3.38 1.45 -25.66
C GLY A 121 3.44 0.47 -24.48
N GLN A 122 4.47 0.55 -23.63
CA GLN A 122 4.81 -0.48 -22.65
C GLN A 122 4.01 -0.39 -21.33
N LEU A 123 2.74 0.03 -21.41
CA LEU A 123 1.78 -0.19 -20.34
C LEU A 123 1.14 -1.57 -20.55
N SER A 124 1.85 -2.61 -20.13
CA SER A 124 1.35 -3.98 -20.08
C SER A 124 0.30 -4.10 -18.97
N GLY A 125 -0.98 -3.94 -19.31
CA GLY A 125 -2.10 -4.22 -18.42
C GLY A 125 -3.40 -3.47 -18.75
N TRP A 126 -4.54 -4.08 -18.41
CA TRP A 126 -5.82 -3.38 -18.28
C TRP A 126 -5.83 -2.73 -16.90
N GLY A 127 -5.41 -1.47 -16.80
CA GLY A 127 -5.33 -0.77 -15.53
C GLY A 127 -5.57 0.72 -15.70
N PRO A 128 -6.30 1.36 -14.77
CA PRO A 128 -6.45 2.81 -14.79
C PRO A 128 -5.08 3.45 -14.56
N TRP A 129 -4.78 4.49 -15.34
CA TRP A 129 -3.73 5.49 -15.07
C TRP A 129 -3.86 6.15 -13.69
N SER A 130 -4.87 5.78 -12.89
CA SER A 130 -5.06 6.17 -11.51
C SER A 130 -4.09 5.50 -10.54
N GLU A 131 -3.37 4.43 -10.95
CA GLU A 131 -2.27 3.90 -10.12
C GLU A 131 -1.02 4.74 -10.34
N VAL A 132 -1.03 5.94 -9.76
CA VAL A 132 0.13 6.81 -9.77
C VAL A 132 1.18 6.19 -8.86
N LYS A 133 2.23 5.62 -9.46
CA LYS A 133 3.43 5.16 -8.74
C LYS A 133 4.15 6.37 -8.18
N CYS A 134 3.74 6.79 -6.99
CA CYS A 134 4.43 7.82 -6.25
C CYS A 134 5.90 7.47 -6.09
N GLN A 135 6.77 8.33 -6.61
CA GLN A 135 8.18 8.34 -6.23
C GLN A 135 8.30 9.23 -4.99
N VAL A 136 9.04 8.76 -3.99
CA VAL A 136 9.32 9.54 -2.78
C VAL A 136 10.01 10.82 -3.23
N GLN A 137 9.40 11.97 -2.96
CA GLN A 137 10.11 13.25 -3.07
C GLN A 137 11.08 13.26 -1.90
N VAL A 138 12.37 13.09 -2.18
CA VAL A 138 13.42 13.36 -1.20
C VAL A 138 13.22 14.81 -0.75
N SER A 139 12.91 15.00 0.53
CA SER A 139 13.02 16.32 1.14
C SER A 139 14.44 16.80 0.87
N PRO A 140 14.67 18.00 0.29
CA PRO A 140 16.01 18.52 0.20
C PRO A 140 16.55 18.55 1.62
N THR A 141 17.43 17.60 1.95
CA THR A 141 18.31 17.71 3.10
C THR A 141 18.94 19.08 2.95
N GLU A 142 18.92 19.86 4.03
CA GLU A 142 19.39 21.24 4.10
C GLU A 142 20.35 21.59 2.98
N PHE A 143 20.11 22.72 2.30
CA PHE A 143 21.18 23.39 1.59
C PHE A 143 22.33 23.59 2.60
N VAL A 144 23.26 22.62 2.66
CA VAL A 144 24.59 22.86 3.16
C VAL A 144 25.08 23.94 2.23
N ARG A 145 25.10 25.17 2.73
CA ARG A 145 25.83 26.25 2.09
C ARG A 145 27.27 25.81 2.16
N GLU A 146 27.69 25.08 1.13
CA GLU A 146 29.06 24.74 0.88
C GLU A 146 29.77 26.08 0.71
N GLY A 147 30.56 26.43 1.71
CA GLY A 147 31.41 27.59 1.66
C GLY A 147 32.27 27.48 0.41
N ALA A 148 32.41 28.60 -0.30
CA ALA A 148 33.28 28.73 -1.44
C ALA A 148 34.71 28.27 -1.08
N GLY A 149 35.06 27.06 -1.49
CA GLY A 149 36.40 26.49 -1.49
C GLY A 149 36.66 25.98 -2.90
N ALA A 150 37.61 26.62 -3.57
CA ALA A 150 37.91 26.42 -4.97
C ALA A 150 38.95 25.32 -5.16
N ASP A 151 38.51 24.12 -5.54
CA ASP A 151 39.39 23.10 -6.12
C ASP A 151 38.55 21.98 -6.75
N GLY A 152 38.76 21.82 -8.07
CA GLY A 152 38.05 20.83 -8.87
C GLY A 152 38.43 19.40 -8.51
N TYR A 153 37.42 18.62 -8.16
CA TYR A 153 37.53 17.16 -8.06
C TYR A 153 36.28 16.53 -8.68
N SER A 154 36.50 15.60 -9.61
CA SER A 154 35.49 14.87 -10.35
C SER A 154 34.69 13.96 -9.43
N VAL A 155 33.37 14.19 -9.38
CA VAL A 155 32.43 13.33 -8.65
C VAL A 155 32.13 12.13 -9.54
N ASP A 156 32.77 11.00 -9.25
CA ASP A 156 32.31 9.69 -9.72
C ASP A 156 30.98 9.39 -8.99
N ASP A 157 29.89 9.41 -9.76
CA ASP A 157 28.56 8.99 -9.34
C ASP A 157 28.59 7.53 -8.83
N VAL A 158 28.69 7.37 -7.51
CA VAL A 158 28.14 6.20 -6.83
C VAL A 158 26.87 6.69 -6.15
N VAL A 159 25.74 6.45 -6.81
CA VAL A 159 24.40 6.56 -6.22
C VAL A 159 24.34 5.60 -5.03
N SER A 160 24.67 6.11 -3.85
CA SER A 160 24.38 5.44 -2.59
C SER A 160 22.91 5.71 -2.30
N ALA A 161 22.12 4.63 -2.26
CA ALA A 161 20.71 4.64 -1.91
C ALA A 161 20.46 5.50 -0.65
N PRO A 162 19.32 6.21 -0.56
CA PRO A 162 18.99 6.99 0.61
C PRO A 162 18.99 6.07 1.83
N THR A 163 19.87 6.35 2.78
CA THR A 163 19.82 5.78 4.13
C THR A 163 18.49 6.19 4.72
N ALA A 164 17.57 5.24 4.92
CA ALA A 164 16.32 5.52 5.60
C ALA A 164 16.60 5.91 7.06
N VAL A 165 16.57 7.21 7.36
CA VAL A 165 16.89 7.77 8.68
C VAL A 165 15.61 7.82 9.51
N GLY A 166 15.38 6.78 10.31
CA GLY A 166 14.27 6.72 11.24
C GLY A 166 14.06 5.33 11.85
N GLU A 167 13.06 5.23 12.70
CA GLU A 167 12.53 3.97 13.24
C GLU A 167 11.07 3.81 12.80
N TYR A 168 10.62 2.56 12.67
CA TYR A 168 9.21 2.25 12.52
C TYR A 168 8.60 1.84 13.87
N ASN A 169 7.32 2.17 14.07
CA ASN A 169 6.52 1.41 15.02
C ASN A 169 6.17 0.03 14.43
N HIS A 170 5.71 -0.90 15.25
CA HIS A 170 5.45 -2.28 14.83
C HIS A 170 4.47 -2.37 13.65
N SER A 171 3.40 -1.58 13.68
CA SER A 171 2.36 -1.62 12.63
C SER A 171 2.84 -1.08 11.29
N GLU A 172 3.68 -0.05 11.31
CA GLU A 172 4.30 0.52 10.11
C GLU A 172 5.28 -0.47 9.48
N ALA A 173 6.13 -1.09 10.31
CA ALA A 173 7.07 -2.10 9.86
C ALA A 173 6.33 -3.29 9.22
N LEU A 174 5.26 -3.80 9.84
CA LEU A 174 4.42 -4.85 9.28
C LEU A 174 3.79 -4.46 7.93
N SER A 175 3.27 -3.24 7.83
CA SER A 175 2.71 -2.72 6.58
C SER A 175 3.76 -2.70 5.48
N GLU A 176 4.97 -2.25 5.77
CA GLU A 176 6.04 -2.17 4.78
C GLU A 176 6.57 -3.54 4.34
N LEU A 177 6.76 -4.46 5.30
CA LEU A 177 7.19 -5.82 5.04
C LEU A 177 6.16 -6.59 4.20
N SER A 178 4.88 -6.49 4.55
CA SER A 178 3.79 -7.21 3.87
C SER A 178 3.61 -6.75 2.42
N LYS A 179 3.73 -5.44 2.12
CA LYS A 179 3.74 -4.92 0.74
C LYS A 179 4.83 -5.55 -0.13
N ASN A 180 5.98 -5.85 0.47
CA ASN A 180 7.11 -6.45 -0.22
C ASN A 180 7.06 -7.99 -0.20
N GLY A 181 5.99 -8.59 0.35
CA GLY A 181 5.77 -10.03 0.40
C GLY A 181 6.53 -10.75 1.50
N ILE A 182 7.08 -10.03 2.48
CA ILE A 182 7.78 -10.59 3.64
C ILE A 182 6.74 -10.95 4.70
N VAL A 183 6.89 -12.13 5.31
CA VAL A 183 5.96 -12.62 6.33
C VAL A 183 6.61 -12.47 7.71
N VAL A 184 5.84 -12.06 8.72
CA VAL A 184 6.29 -11.99 10.12
C VAL A 184 5.53 -13.05 10.92
N VAL A 185 6.26 -13.87 11.67
CA VAL A 185 5.69 -14.98 12.47
C VAL A 185 6.18 -14.89 13.90
N SER A 186 5.21 -14.76 14.83
CA SER A 186 5.44 -14.73 16.27
C SER A 186 5.03 -16.05 16.92
N THR A 187 5.94 -16.67 17.67
CA THR A 187 5.65 -17.94 18.37
C THR A 187 4.62 -17.76 19.49
N GLY A 188 4.59 -16.58 20.12
CA GLY A 188 3.65 -16.19 21.16
C GLY A 188 2.38 -15.53 20.64
N ASN A 189 2.20 -15.38 19.32
CA ASN A 189 1.10 -14.65 18.70
C ASN A 189 0.94 -13.23 19.25
N CYS A 190 2.06 -12.53 19.43
CA CYS A 190 2.13 -11.20 20.02
C CYS A 190 3.29 -10.37 19.44
N SER A 191 3.26 -9.06 19.68
CA SER A 191 4.23 -8.07 19.21
C SER A 191 4.83 -7.23 20.33
N ASP A 192 4.74 -7.72 21.56
CA ASP A 192 5.18 -7.01 22.76
C ASP A 192 6.71 -7.13 22.91
N PRO A 193 7.50 -6.05 22.83
CA PRO A 193 8.96 -6.11 22.89
C PRO A 193 9.48 -6.58 24.25
N SER A 194 8.67 -6.53 25.31
CA SER A 194 9.07 -7.01 26.63
C SER A 194 9.06 -8.54 26.77
N LYS A 195 8.53 -9.26 25.77
CA LYS A 195 8.33 -10.71 25.81
C LYS A 195 9.15 -11.41 24.73
N SER A 196 10.07 -12.28 25.16
CA SER A 196 10.98 -13.01 24.28
C SER A 196 10.32 -14.00 23.30
N ASN A 197 9.06 -14.36 23.54
CA ASN A 197 8.30 -15.23 22.64
C ASN A 197 7.46 -14.45 21.60
N CYS A 198 7.43 -13.12 21.66
CA CYS A 198 6.76 -12.30 20.66
C CYS A 198 7.63 -12.11 19.41
N THR A 199 7.07 -11.50 18.37
CA THR A 199 7.84 -10.88 17.30
C THR A 199 7.44 -9.41 17.19
N SER A 200 8.13 -8.56 17.94
CA SER A 200 8.06 -7.11 17.91
C SER A 200 8.94 -6.53 16.81
N LEU A 201 8.44 -5.48 16.19
CA LEU A 201 9.21 -4.64 15.26
C LEU A 201 9.20 -3.18 15.74
N GLU A 202 8.80 -2.95 16.98
CA GLU A 202 8.78 -1.63 17.58
C GLU A 202 10.19 -1.06 17.68
N GLY A 203 10.43 0.13 17.14
CA GLY A 203 11.76 0.76 17.14
C GLY A 203 12.73 0.15 16.12
N VAL A 204 12.25 -0.70 15.20
CA VAL A 204 13.12 -1.23 14.15
C VAL A 204 13.58 -0.11 13.23
N LYS A 205 14.88 -0.07 12.90
CA LYS A 205 15.42 0.97 12.03
C LYS A 205 14.85 0.82 10.63
N GLN A 206 14.46 1.93 10.00
CA GLN A 206 13.91 1.91 8.64
C GLN A 206 14.93 1.33 7.64
N ASN A 207 16.21 1.65 7.81
CA ASN A 207 17.29 1.06 7.02
C ASN A 207 17.33 -0.47 7.17
N THR A 208 17.08 -1.02 8.36
CA THR A 208 17.00 -2.48 8.56
C THR A 208 15.91 -3.08 7.68
N ILE A 209 14.69 -2.53 7.70
CA ILE A 209 13.58 -3.00 6.86
C ILE A 209 13.87 -2.84 5.37
N GLN A 210 14.51 -1.75 4.96
CA GLN A 210 14.95 -1.52 3.60
C GLN A 210 15.93 -2.62 3.13
N ARG A 211 16.98 -2.91 3.90
CA ARG A 211 17.96 -3.96 3.56
C ARG A 211 17.33 -5.35 3.51
N ILE A 212 16.38 -5.66 4.40
CA ILE A 212 15.64 -6.93 4.34
C ILE A 212 14.77 -7.01 3.07
N THR A 213 14.16 -5.90 2.66
CA THR A 213 13.39 -5.84 1.42
C THR A 213 14.27 -6.01 0.17
N GLU A 214 15.45 -5.42 0.17
CA GLU A 214 16.46 -5.62 -0.88
C GLU A 214 16.91 -7.09 -0.94
N LEU A 215 17.15 -7.71 0.22
CA LEU A 215 17.50 -9.13 0.33
C LEU A 215 16.39 -10.05 -0.20
N GLN A 216 15.11 -9.78 0.09
CA GLN A 216 13.99 -10.53 -0.45
C GLN A 216 13.99 -10.50 -1.98
N LYS A 217 14.09 -9.29 -2.56
CA LYS A 217 14.10 -9.11 -4.02
C LYS A 217 15.30 -9.81 -4.67
N ALA A 218 16.47 -9.73 -4.07
CA ALA A 218 17.69 -10.30 -4.63
C ALA A 218 17.77 -11.83 -4.47
N SER A 219 17.29 -12.37 -3.34
CA SER A 219 17.27 -13.82 -3.10
C SER A 219 16.18 -14.56 -3.88
N GLY A 220 15.13 -13.85 -4.34
CA GLY A 220 13.97 -14.47 -5.01
C GLY A 220 13.21 -15.45 -4.10
N ASP A 221 13.34 -15.25 -2.78
CA ASP A 221 12.69 -16.04 -1.74
C ASP A 221 11.67 -15.20 -0.97
N GLN A 222 10.66 -15.87 -0.43
CA GLN A 222 9.76 -15.25 0.53
C GLN A 222 10.41 -15.32 1.91
N LEU A 223 10.92 -14.18 2.40
CA LEU A 223 11.53 -14.10 3.72
C LEU A 223 10.45 -14.21 4.80
N ILE A 224 10.80 -14.91 5.87
CA ILE A 224 9.96 -15.06 7.06
C ILE A 224 10.74 -14.53 8.26
N ILE A 225 10.30 -13.43 8.84
CA ILE A 225 10.86 -12.85 10.06
C ILE A 225 10.29 -13.59 11.27
N THR A 226 11.17 -14.00 12.18
CA THR A 226 10.82 -14.75 13.39
C THR A 226 11.23 -14.03 14.69
N GLY A 227 12.03 -12.97 14.57
CA GLY A 227 12.50 -12.16 15.69
C GLY A 227 12.92 -10.77 15.20
N GLY A 228 12.76 -9.78 16.06
CA GLY A 228 12.97 -8.38 15.77
C GLY A 228 13.53 -7.68 17.00
N THR A 229 12.72 -6.85 17.68
CA THR A 229 13.19 -5.96 18.76
C THR A 229 12.88 -6.47 20.16
N GLU A 230 12.61 -7.77 20.31
CA GLU A 230 12.17 -8.35 21.58
C GLU A 230 13.32 -8.48 22.60
N THR A 231 12.92 -8.50 23.87
CA THR A 231 13.82 -8.69 25.02
C THR A 231 14.38 -10.12 25.00
N GLY A 232 15.70 -10.27 25.00
CA GLY A 232 16.33 -11.60 25.05
C GLY A 232 17.77 -11.72 24.56
N HIS A 233 18.40 -10.66 24.04
CA HIS A 233 19.71 -10.75 23.39
C HIS A 233 20.77 -9.78 23.95
N ALA A 234 22.04 -10.04 23.60
CA ALA A 234 23.20 -9.32 24.10
C ALA A 234 23.12 -7.81 23.83
N ASN A 235 23.38 -7.02 24.87
CA ASN A 235 23.44 -5.57 24.77
C ASN A 235 24.59 -5.14 23.85
N GLY A 236 24.32 -4.19 22.95
CA GLY A 236 25.31 -3.63 22.05
C GLY A 236 24.72 -2.58 21.13
N THR A 237 25.59 -1.74 20.53
CA THR A 237 25.20 -0.66 19.61
C THR A 237 24.40 -1.16 18.41
N TYR A 238 24.77 -2.32 17.86
CA TYR A 238 24.03 -2.98 16.79
C TYR A 238 23.39 -4.24 17.36
N SER A 239 22.20 -4.07 17.93
CA SER A 239 21.46 -5.12 18.64
C SER A 239 19.98 -5.16 18.21
N HIS A 240 19.26 -6.17 18.69
CA HIS A 240 17.82 -6.32 18.48
C HIS A 240 17.04 -5.16 19.10
N SER A 241 17.32 -4.82 20.36
CA SER A 241 16.63 -3.73 21.06
C SER A 241 16.85 -2.36 20.44
N GLU A 242 17.99 -2.15 19.79
CA GLU A 242 18.31 -0.91 19.07
C GLU A 242 17.76 -0.90 17.62
N GLY A 243 17.09 -1.96 17.18
CA GLY A 243 16.42 -2.04 15.87
C GLY A 243 17.34 -2.34 14.68
N TYR A 244 18.60 -2.74 14.93
CA TYR A 244 19.59 -3.04 13.89
C TYR A 244 19.62 -4.51 13.46
N LYS A 245 18.91 -5.38 14.19
CA LYS A 245 18.94 -6.82 13.96
C LYS A 245 17.56 -7.39 13.71
N ILE A 246 17.48 -8.37 12.81
CA ILE A 246 16.27 -9.14 12.49
C ILE A 246 16.66 -10.60 12.32
N ASP A 247 15.83 -11.49 12.88
CA ASP A 247 15.97 -12.92 12.70
C ASP A 247 15.09 -13.41 11.57
N LEU A 248 15.72 -14.11 10.62
CA LEU A 248 15.05 -14.72 9.48
C LEU A 248 15.02 -16.24 9.61
N ARG A 249 13.87 -16.84 9.32
CA ARG A 249 13.75 -18.28 9.17
C ARG A 249 14.63 -18.75 8.00
N PRO A 250 15.41 -19.82 8.20
CA PRO A 250 16.26 -20.35 7.14
C PRO A 250 15.39 -21.11 6.13
N THR A 251 15.59 -20.82 4.85
CA THR A 251 15.01 -21.57 3.72
C THR A 251 16.14 -22.05 2.82
N SER A 252 15.88 -23.04 1.96
CA SER A 252 16.88 -23.50 0.99
C SER A 252 17.33 -22.37 0.04
N LYS A 253 16.42 -21.50 -0.39
CA LYS A 253 16.74 -20.38 -1.30
C LYS A 253 17.57 -19.31 -0.62
N LEU A 254 17.16 -18.84 0.56
CA LEU A 254 17.90 -17.85 1.34
C LEU A 254 19.29 -18.36 1.70
N ASN A 255 19.40 -19.62 2.16
CA ASN A 255 20.67 -20.24 2.48
C ASN A 255 21.61 -20.27 1.27
N ASN A 256 21.12 -20.70 0.12
CA ASN A 256 21.92 -20.76 -1.10
C ASN A 256 22.33 -19.36 -1.57
N TYR A 257 21.41 -18.39 -1.53
CA TYR A 257 21.70 -17.02 -1.92
C TYR A 257 22.83 -16.41 -1.07
N ILE A 258 22.71 -16.47 0.26
CA ILE A 258 23.74 -15.94 1.17
C ILE A 258 25.07 -16.65 0.95
N THR A 259 25.07 -17.99 0.91
CA THR A 259 26.32 -18.76 0.83
C THR A 259 27.03 -18.65 -0.52
N GLN A 260 26.32 -18.33 -1.60
CA GLN A 260 26.89 -18.17 -2.93
C GLN A 260 27.30 -16.73 -3.25
N ASN A 261 26.62 -15.73 -2.70
CA ASN A 261 26.81 -14.33 -3.09
C ASN A 261 27.56 -13.49 -2.04
N PHE A 262 27.59 -13.90 -0.78
CA PHE A 262 28.20 -13.11 0.30
C PHE A 262 29.57 -13.65 0.70
N GLU A 263 30.44 -12.74 1.14
CA GLU A 263 31.79 -13.08 1.61
C GLU A 263 31.70 -13.83 2.94
N LYS A 264 32.29 -15.01 3.02
CA LYS A 264 32.39 -15.75 4.28
C LYS A 264 33.51 -15.17 5.14
N ILE A 265 33.16 -14.60 6.30
CA ILE A 265 34.08 -13.86 7.18
C ILE A 265 34.44 -14.60 8.47
N GLY A 266 34.12 -15.90 8.56
CA GLY A 266 34.49 -16.79 9.67
C GLY A 266 33.31 -17.57 10.23
N ASN A 267 33.56 -18.80 10.72
CA ASN A 267 32.53 -19.72 11.22
C ASN A 267 31.34 -19.84 10.24
N ASN A 268 30.13 -19.52 10.69
CA ASN A 268 28.93 -19.43 9.86
C ASN A 268 28.46 -17.98 9.66
N LYS A 269 29.42 -17.03 9.61
CA LYS A 269 29.18 -15.60 9.42
C LYS A 269 29.55 -15.18 7.99
N TYR A 270 28.67 -14.41 7.37
CA TYR A 270 28.78 -13.89 6.02
C TYR A 270 28.62 -12.37 6.00
N ARG A 271 29.11 -11.70 4.96
CA ARG A 271 29.04 -10.26 4.77
C ARG A 271 28.62 -9.91 3.35
N ASP A 272 27.65 -9.02 3.20
CA ASP A 272 27.26 -8.48 1.90
C ASP A 272 28.20 -7.34 1.45
N SER A 273 27.99 -6.84 0.22
CA SER A 273 28.75 -5.71 -0.33
C SER A 273 28.53 -4.40 0.43
N ASN A 274 27.43 -4.27 1.17
CA ASN A 274 27.11 -3.10 1.99
C ASN A 274 27.76 -3.16 3.38
N GLY A 275 28.43 -4.28 3.72
CA GLY A 275 29.06 -4.48 5.02
C GLY A 275 28.12 -5.01 6.10
N ASN A 276 26.88 -5.35 5.76
CA ASN A 276 25.94 -6.01 6.67
C ASN A 276 26.39 -7.43 6.95
N THR A 277 26.11 -7.93 8.15
CA THR A 277 26.56 -9.26 8.54
C THR A 277 25.42 -10.22 8.80
N TYR A 278 25.61 -11.46 8.38
CA TYR A 278 24.63 -12.54 8.44
C TYR A 278 25.25 -13.71 9.20
N TRP A 279 24.72 -14.04 10.37
CA TRP A 279 25.20 -15.15 11.17
C TRP A 279 24.18 -16.28 11.17
N ARG A 280 24.59 -17.47 10.71
CA ARG A 280 23.74 -18.66 10.83
C ARG A 280 23.85 -19.23 12.24
N HIS A 281 22.72 -19.39 12.92
CA HIS A 281 22.57 -20.18 14.14
C HIS A 281 21.86 -21.51 13.83
N PRO A 282 22.56 -22.58 13.41
CA PRO A 282 21.92 -23.84 13.08
C PRO A 282 21.34 -24.54 14.33
N PRO A 283 20.18 -25.20 14.24
CA PRO A 283 19.28 -25.29 13.08
C PRO A 283 18.33 -24.09 12.94
N ASP A 284 18.32 -23.19 13.91
CA ASP A 284 17.24 -22.25 14.23
C ASP A 284 17.00 -21.12 13.20
N HIS A 285 17.86 -20.10 13.13
CA HIS A 285 17.61 -18.88 12.32
C HIS A 285 18.88 -18.29 11.68
N TRP A 286 18.69 -17.29 10.83
CA TRP A 286 19.70 -16.32 10.41
C TRP A 286 19.55 -15.05 11.21
N ASP A 287 20.61 -14.66 11.88
CA ASP A 287 20.72 -13.40 12.61
C ASP A 287 21.35 -12.36 11.67
N VAL A 288 20.55 -11.39 11.23
CA VAL A 288 20.96 -10.37 10.26
C VAL A 288 21.18 -9.06 10.99
N THR A 289 22.40 -8.51 10.91
CA THR A 289 22.76 -7.23 11.51
C THR A 289 23.05 -6.20 10.41
N ILE A 290 22.26 -5.12 10.41
CA ILE A 290 22.40 -4.00 9.49
C ILE A 290 23.13 -2.87 10.21
N THR A 291 24.18 -2.34 9.61
CA THR A 291 25.01 -1.30 10.24
C THR A 291 25.24 -0.07 9.36
N LYS A 292 24.85 -0.14 8.08
CA LYS A 292 25.08 0.88 7.06
C LYS A 292 23.89 1.07 6.13
#